data_AF-M0K9I6-F1
#
_entry.id   AF-M0K9I6-F1
#
_cell.length_a   1.000
_cell.length_b   1.000
_cell.length_c   1.000
_cell.angle_alpha   90.00
_cell.angle_beta   90.00
_cell.angle_gamma   90.00
#
_symmetry.space_group_name_H-M   'P 1'
#
loop_
_entity.id
_entity.type
_entity.pdbx_description
1 polymer ?
#
loop_
_entity_poly.entity_id
_entity_poly.type
_entity_poly.pdbx_seq_one_letter_code
_entity_poly.pdbx_strand_id
1 'polypeptide(L)'
;MFGLDDTGRLTFATNEFAALLDRAPDELVGTPVEALVTAEDRETLTATRQAVSSASDRMTRTCQVTLPQSGRSRPVTLELAATDDGSVVGSLCRTAETADPFQYLFDLIQDAVVGFEIVNFVPIVRTVNPAFVDTFGYDREEIVGEPLNEYIVPGDRVEEAVNYDQRTASGEINYAVVSRKTADGCREFIYRGVPYDTADGRRCGFAMYTDVTDSRRQKRRLRVLHRVLRHNLRNELSVVFGMSEYARANAAESAVSLAASRALDAADRLAAVSEKARCVETALNGDSDQPVDAAALARSVADSYRPDAPVETALPSTLPVTGGTAVYDAVDNLVENAVEHTPPDTAVRITAEQANGDAFVRVLDDGPGIPAIERAVVFDDEDITNLQHGSGLGIWLARWVAETAGGGIEYDRADGWTTVSLRLPLSDADDVLTLVDAPESASEPTR
;
A
#
# COMPACT_ATOMS: atom_id res chain seq x y z
N MET A 1 34.41 30.76 -12.69
CA MET A 1 34.62 31.94 -11.83
C MET A 1 35.67 32.83 -12.48
N PHE A 2 35.68 34.13 -12.19
CA PHE A 2 36.69 35.06 -12.66
C PHE A 2 36.91 36.18 -11.64
N GLY A 3 38.08 36.82 -11.67
CA GLY A 3 38.37 38.02 -10.88
C GLY A 3 38.49 39.24 -11.77
N LEU A 4 38.14 40.41 -11.25
CA LEU A 4 38.25 41.70 -11.92
C LEU A 4 39.06 42.68 -11.07
N ASP A 5 39.91 43.48 -11.72
CA ASP A 5 40.54 44.63 -11.08
C ASP A 5 39.59 45.84 -10.95
N ASP A 6 40.05 46.89 -10.29
CA ASP A 6 39.30 48.14 -10.07
C ASP A 6 38.84 48.80 -11.39
N THR A 7 39.49 48.47 -12.51
CA THR A 7 39.17 48.98 -13.85
C THR A 7 38.18 48.10 -14.61
N GLY A 8 37.78 46.95 -14.04
CA GLY A 8 36.84 46.00 -14.67
C GLY A 8 37.50 45.01 -15.63
N ARG A 9 38.83 44.83 -15.56
CA ARG A 9 39.56 43.86 -16.39
C ARG A 9 39.81 42.56 -15.66
N LEU A 10 39.76 41.46 -16.40
CA LEU A 10 39.93 40.11 -15.84
C LEU A 10 41.34 39.91 -15.29
N THR A 11 41.46 39.62 -14.00
CA THR A 11 42.74 39.27 -13.34
C THR A 11 42.99 37.76 -13.41
N PHE A 12 41.93 36.96 -13.35
CA PHE A 12 41.97 35.52 -13.60
C PHE A 12 40.63 35.03 -14.14
N ALA A 13 40.65 33.89 -14.80
CA ALA A 13 39.48 33.15 -15.25
C ALA A 13 39.70 31.66 -14.95
N THR A 14 38.69 30.97 -14.43
CA THR A 14 38.77 29.51 -14.29
C THR A 14 38.56 28.82 -15.64
N ASN A 15 39.04 27.58 -15.77
CA ASN A 15 38.89 26.78 -16.99
C ASN A 15 37.42 26.66 -17.42
N GLU A 16 36.50 26.53 -16.45
CA GLU A 16 35.07 26.39 -16.72
C GLU A 16 34.46 27.69 -17.28
N PHE A 17 34.94 28.85 -16.83
CA PHE A 17 34.51 30.14 -17.38
C PHE A 17 35.08 30.36 -18.77
N ALA A 18 36.34 30.01 -18.99
CA ALA A 18 37.00 30.18 -20.29
C ALA A 18 36.40 29.26 -21.38
N ALA A 19 36.06 28.02 -21.00
CA ALA A 19 35.39 27.06 -21.88
C ALA A 19 34.02 27.54 -22.39
N LEU A 20 33.29 28.36 -21.62
CA LEU A 20 32.00 28.93 -22.06
C LEU A 20 32.15 29.96 -23.19
N LEU A 21 33.33 30.54 -23.34
CA LEU A 21 33.66 31.54 -24.35
C LEU A 21 34.44 30.96 -25.53
N ASP A 22 34.66 29.64 -25.55
CA ASP A 22 35.57 28.94 -26.48
C ASP A 22 36.99 29.54 -26.50
N ARG A 23 37.48 30.03 -25.34
CA ARG A 23 38.80 30.67 -25.22
C ARG A 23 39.65 30.02 -24.14
N ALA A 24 40.96 30.17 -24.24
CA ALA A 24 41.86 29.75 -23.16
C ALA A 24 41.85 30.78 -22.02
N PRO A 25 41.98 30.35 -20.74
CA PRO A 25 42.01 31.28 -19.60
C PRO A 25 43.03 32.41 -19.73
N ASP A 26 44.23 32.09 -20.23
CA ASP A 26 45.32 33.04 -20.42
C ASP A 26 45.00 34.14 -21.44
N GLU A 27 44.11 33.86 -22.41
CA GLU A 27 43.67 34.84 -23.40
C GLU A 27 42.64 35.82 -22.85
N LEU A 28 41.98 35.47 -21.73
CA LEU A 28 40.95 36.28 -21.12
C LEU A 28 41.55 37.30 -20.13
N VAL A 29 42.69 37.00 -19.52
CA VAL A 29 43.37 37.89 -18.58
C VAL A 29 43.69 39.24 -19.24
N GLY A 30 43.36 40.33 -18.56
CA GLY A 30 43.50 41.70 -19.03
C GLY A 30 42.37 42.18 -19.95
N THR A 31 41.44 41.31 -20.37
CA THR A 31 40.29 41.71 -21.18
C THR A 31 39.23 42.40 -20.29
N PRO A 32 38.60 43.52 -20.73
CA PRO A 32 37.46 44.10 -20.02
C PRO A 32 36.29 43.13 -19.98
N VAL A 33 35.65 42.94 -18.83
CA VAL A 33 34.52 42.00 -18.70
C VAL A 33 33.35 42.37 -19.62
N GLU A 34 33.18 43.65 -19.92
CA GLU A 34 32.16 44.20 -20.82
C GLU A 34 32.40 43.83 -22.29
N ALA A 35 33.62 43.44 -22.65
CA ALA A 35 33.94 42.92 -23.97
C ALA A 35 33.48 41.47 -24.17
N LEU A 36 33.13 40.77 -23.08
CA LEU A 36 32.69 39.37 -23.10
C LEU A 36 31.17 39.21 -23.22
N VAL A 37 30.40 40.30 -23.18
CA VAL A 37 28.93 40.28 -23.32
C VAL A 37 28.48 40.96 -24.61
N THR A 38 27.23 40.72 -25.02
CA THR A 38 26.58 41.44 -26.14
C THR A 38 26.54 42.95 -25.89
N ALA A 39 26.43 43.73 -26.97
CA ALA A 39 26.39 45.20 -26.87
C ALA A 39 25.20 45.72 -26.05
N GLU A 40 24.07 45.00 -26.05
CA GLU A 40 22.85 45.32 -25.31
C GLU A 40 23.05 45.17 -23.79
N ASP A 41 23.84 44.18 -23.35
CA ASP A 41 24.00 43.84 -21.94
C ASP A 41 25.17 44.58 -21.24
N ARG A 42 25.96 45.37 -21.98
CA ARG A 42 27.12 46.09 -21.44
C ARG A 42 26.75 47.11 -20.37
N GLU A 43 25.68 47.87 -20.58
CA GLU A 43 25.24 48.89 -19.63
C GLU A 43 24.77 48.24 -18.32
N THR A 44 24.00 47.16 -18.42
CA THR A 44 23.52 46.36 -17.29
C THR A 44 24.67 45.80 -16.46
N LEU A 45 25.68 45.22 -17.11
CA LEU A 45 26.86 44.68 -16.43
C LEU A 45 27.67 45.80 -15.75
N THR A 46 27.86 46.93 -16.44
CA THR A 46 28.61 48.08 -15.91
C THR A 46 27.94 48.65 -14.67
N ALA A 47 26.62 48.87 -14.72
CA ALA A 47 25.84 49.38 -13.60
C ALA A 47 25.89 48.43 -12.39
N THR A 48 25.82 47.12 -12.65
CA THR A 48 25.89 46.08 -11.60
C THR A 48 27.28 46.07 -10.95
N ARG A 49 28.36 46.14 -11.74
CA ARG A 49 29.73 46.21 -11.24
C ARG A 49 29.96 47.45 -10.39
N GLN A 50 29.57 48.63 -10.88
CA GLN A 50 29.71 49.88 -10.14
C GLN A 50 28.96 49.85 -8.82
N ALA A 51 27.74 49.30 -8.81
CA ALA A 51 26.94 49.18 -7.60
C ALA A 51 27.52 48.21 -6.56
N VAL A 52 28.30 47.21 -6.99
CA VAL A 52 29.04 46.30 -6.11
C VAL A 52 30.31 46.98 -5.57
N SER A 53 31.08 47.66 -6.42
CA SER A 53 32.31 48.37 -6.02
C SER A 53 32.07 49.62 -5.16
N SER A 54 30.90 50.26 -5.24
CA SER A 54 30.57 51.46 -4.46
C SER A 54 30.02 51.19 -3.06
N ALA A 55 29.73 49.92 -2.73
CA ALA A 55 29.13 49.55 -1.45
C ALA A 55 30.22 49.23 -0.42
N SER A 56 30.11 49.84 0.76
CA SER A 56 31.06 49.65 1.88
C SER A 56 30.97 48.30 2.59
N ASP A 57 30.08 47.41 2.15
CA ASP A 57 29.78 46.12 2.78
C ASP A 57 29.86 44.99 1.75
N ARG A 58 30.04 43.74 2.20
CA ARG A 58 30.07 42.51 1.36
C ARG A 58 28.74 42.34 0.61
N MET A 59 28.55 43.09 -0.46
CA MET A 59 27.34 43.11 -1.25
C MET A 59 27.54 42.27 -2.50
N THR A 60 26.61 41.33 -2.70
CA THR A 60 26.55 40.51 -3.91
C THR A 60 25.40 41.01 -4.77
N ARG A 61 25.63 41.17 -6.08
CA ARG A 61 24.57 41.50 -7.04
C ARG A 61 24.59 40.54 -8.22
N THR A 62 23.41 40.26 -8.75
CA THR A 62 23.24 39.43 -9.93
C THR A 62 22.73 40.25 -11.10
N CYS A 63 23.22 39.96 -12.31
CA CYS A 63 22.66 40.47 -13.56
C CYS A 63 22.56 39.35 -14.59
N GLN A 64 21.58 39.46 -15.49
CA GLN A 64 21.49 38.59 -16.65
C GLN A 64 22.22 39.24 -17.81
N VAL A 65 23.09 38.48 -18.47
CA VAL A 65 23.84 38.91 -19.65
C VAL A 65 23.91 37.79 -20.66
N THR A 66 24.21 38.15 -21.90
CA THR A 66 24.35 37.20 -23.00
C THR A 66 25.81 37.09 -23.40
N LEU A 67 26.36 35.87 -23.37
CA LEU A 67 27.72 35.59 -23.83
C LEU A 67 27.71 35.17 -25.30
N PRO A 68 28.54 35.79 -26.17
CA PRO A 68 28.73 35.34 -27.54
C PRO A 68 29.68 34.13 -27.57
N GLN A 69 29.17 32.98 -28.01
CA GLN A 69 29.94 31.77 -28.29
C GLN A 69 29.92 31.50 -29.81
N SER A 70 30.88 30.76 -30.37
CA SER A 70 31.09 30.58 -31.82
C SER A 70 29.80 30.27 -32.62
N GLY A 71 29.12 31.32 -33.10
CA GLY A 71 27.86 31.25 -33.84
C GLY A 71 26.55 31.18 -33.02
N ARG A 72 26.59 31.25 -31.68
CA ARG A 72 25.39 31.25 -30.81
C ARG A 72 25.56 32.17 -29.59
N SER A 73 24.53 32.95 -29.29
CA SER A 73 24.43 33.75 -28.07
C SER A 73 23.74 32.97 -26.97
N ARG A 74 24.27 33.00 -25.73
CA ARG A 74 23.70 32.26 -24.58
C ARG A 74 23.41 33.18 -23.39
N PRO A 75 22.18 33.22 -22.86
CA PRO A 75 21.86 33.97 -21.66
C PRO A 75 22.43 33.26 -20.42
N VAL A 76 23.07 34.02 -19.53
CA VAL A 76 23.66 33.55 -18.28
C VAL A 76 23.37 34.54 -17.15
N THR A 77 23.33 34.05 -15.91
CA THR A 77 23.30 34.92 -14.73
C THR A 77 24.72 35.07 -14.19
N LEU A 78 25.19 36.31 -14.16
CA LEU A 78 26.45 36.69 -13.50
C LEU A 78 26.16 37.17 -12.09
N GLU A 79 26.90 36.64 -11.12
CA GLU A 79 26.91 37.06 -9.73
C GLU A 79 28.25 37.75 -9.44
N LEU A 80 28.20 39.01 -9.02
CA LEU A 80 29.37 39.84 -8.72
C LEU A 80 29.40 40.15 -7.23
N ALA A 81 30.55 39.93 -6.59
CA ALA A 81 30.79 40.26 -5.19
C ALA A 81 32.08 41.07 -5.04
N ALA A 82 32.04 42.13 -4.22
CA ALA A 82 33.23 42.88 -3.85
C ALA A 82 34.08 42.11 -2.83
N THR A 83 35.39 42.18 -2.96
CA THR A 83 36.35 41.65 -1.99
C THR A 83 36.96 42.75 -1.13
N ASP A 84 37.57 42.37 0.00
CA ASP A 84 38.11 43.31 0.99
C ASP A 84 39.26 44.20 0.45
N ASP A 85 39.87 43.80 -0.67
CA ASP A 85 40.96 44.51 -1.36
C ASP A 85 40.47 45.48 -2.46
N GLY A 86 39.15 45.65 -2.63
CA GLY A 86 38.55 46.53 -3.63
C GLY A 86 38.29 45.88 -5.00
N SER A 87 38.81 44.66 -5.20
CA SER A 87 38.57 43.89 -6.43
C SER A 87 37.16 43.27 -6.46
N VAL A 88 36.74 42.77 -7.63
CA VAL A 88 35.42 42.16 -7.79
C VAL A 88 35.57 40.73 -8.28
N VAL A 89 34.99 39.78 -7.56
CA VAL A 89 34.93 38.38 -7.99
C VAL A 89 33.58 38.11 -8.65
N GLY A 90 33.63 37.51 -9.84
CA GLY A 90 32.49 37.09 -10.61
C GLY A 90 32.32 35.57 -10.61
N SER A 91 31.12 35.13 -10.26
CA SER A 91 30.65 33.76 -10.40
C SER A 91 29.62 33.72 -11.54
N LEU A 92 29.62 32.65 -12.33
CA LEU A 92 28.64 32.44 -13.37
C LEU A 92 27.73 31.31 -12.91
N CYS A 93 26.48 31.63 -12.63
CA CYS A 93 25.49 30.65 -12.25
C CYS A 93 24.75 30.24 -13.53
N ARG A 94 24.90 28.97 -13.92
CA ARG A 94 24.16 28.44 -15.05
C ARG A 94 22.68 28.51 -14.68
N THR A 95 21.91 29.29 -15.43
CA THR A 95 20.47 29.09 -15.51
C THR A 95 20.26 27.71 -16.08
N ALA A 96 20.10 26.70 -15.22
CA ALA A 96 19.37 25.52 -15.61
C ALA A 96 18.04 26.05 -16.14
N GLU A 97 17.67 25.68 -17.37
CA GLU A 97 16.28 25.80 -17.81
C GLU A 97 15.45 25.21 -16.67
N THR A 98 14.73 26.07 -15.96
CA THR A 98 13.76 25.64 -14.96
C THR A 98 12.85 24.67 -15.69
N ALA A 99 12.99 23.37 -15.42
CA ALA A 99 11.87 22.46 -15.55
C ALA A 99 10.70 23.19 -14.91
N ASP A 100 9.62 23.37 -15.66
CA ASP A 100 8.42 24.04 -15.17
C ASP A 100 8.15 23.52 -13.75
N PRO A 101 8.25 24.36 -12.70
CA PRO A 101 8.15 23.90 -11.32
C PRO A 101 6.86 23.13 -11.07
N PHE A 102 5.80 23.44 -11.81
CA PHE A 102 4.55 22.70 -11.79
C PHE A 102 4.68 21.32 -12.42
N GLN A 103 5.35 21.18 -13.56
CA GLN A 103 5.63 19.89 -14.20
C GLN A 103 6.51 19.02 -13.31
N TYR A 104 7.54 19.59 -12.69
CA TYR A 104 8.40 18.87 -11.76
C TYR A 104 7.64 18.37 -10.53
N LEU A 105 6.78 19.21 -9.92
CA LEU A 105 5.93 18.78 -8.80
C LEU A 105 4.92 17.72 -9.25
N PHE A 106 4.29 17.91 -10.41
CA PHE A 106 3.34 16.98 -10.99
C PHE A 106 3.95 15.58 -11.18
N ASP A 107 5.19 15.52 -11.68
CA ASP A 107 5.91 14.27 -11.90
C ASP A 107 6.42 13.61 -10.61
N LEU A 108 6.59 14.37 -9.52
CA LEU A 108 6.99 13.86 -8.19
C LEU A 108 5.84 13.36 -7.32
N ILE A 109 4.58 13.67 -7.66
CA ILE A 109 3.42 13.18 -6.91
C ILE A 109 3.35 11.66 -7.07
N GLN A 110 3.32 10.95 -5.94
CA GLN A 110 3.25 9.48 -5.91
C GLN A 110 1.86 8.93 -6.23
N ASP A 111 0.81 9.74 -6.03
CA ASP A 111 -0.53 9.39 -6.45
C ASP A 111 -0.65 9.49 -7.98
N ALA A 112 -1.51 8.68 -8.58
CA ALA A 112 -1.80 8.79 -10.00
C ALA A 112 -2.57 10.09 -10.28
N VAL A 113 -2.00 10.98 -11.09
CA VAL A 113 -2.60 12.28 -11.45
C VAL A 113 -2.78 12.37 -12.96
N VAL A 114 -3.97 12.80 -13.37
CA VAL A 114 -4.33 13.09 -14.76
C VAL A 114 -4.88 14.50 -14.89
N GLY A 115 -4.37 15.25 -15.85
CA GLY A 115 -4.98 16.50 -16.32
C GLY A 115 -5.87 16.21 -17.53
N PHE A 116 -7.09 16.74 -17.52
CA PHE A 116 -8.07 16.52 -18.56
C PHE A 116 -8.80 17.81 -18.96
N GLU A 117 -9.39 17.79 -20.14
CA GLU A 117 -10.30 18.82 -20.64
C GLU A 117 -11.69 18.21 -20.82
N ILE A 118 -12.73 18.92 -20.38
CA ILE A 118 -14.11 18.46 -20.54
C ILE A 118 -14.60 18.90 -21.91
N VAL A 119 -14.77 17.95 -22.82
CA VAL A 119 -15.32 18.17 -24.17
C VAL A 119 -16.62 17.40 -24.28
N ASN A 120 -17.75 18.10 -24.52
CA ASN A 120 -19.09 17.49 -24.58
C ASN A 120 -19.42 16.60 -23.36
N PHE A 121 -19.07 17.06 -22.15
CA PHE A 121 -19.23 16.33 -20.89
C PHE A 121 -18.35 15.07 -20.74
N VAL A 122 -17.37 14.87 -21.62
CA VAL A 122 -16.43 13.76 -21.56
C VAL A 122 -15.04 14.27 -21.15
N PRO A 123 -14.38 13.67 -20.15
CA PRO A 123 -13.01 14.02 -19.77
C PRO A 123 -12.01 13.46 -20.80
N ILE A 124 -11.44 14.35 -21.60
CA ILE A 124 -10.39 14.03 -22.57
C ILE A 124 -9.03 14.25 -21.92
N VAL A 125 -8.18 13.23 -21.92
CA VAL A 125 -6.87 13.30 -21.26
C VAL A 125 -5.95 14.29 -21.99
N ARG A 126 -5.32 15.18 -21.22
CA ARG A 126 -4.33 16.14 -21.72
C ARG A 126 -2.92 15.83 -21.22
N THR A 127 -2.79 15.30 -20.01
CA THR A 127 -1.50 14.93 -19.43
C THR A 127 -1.68 13.91 -18.32
N VAL A 128 -0.66 13.09 -18.07
CA VAL A 128 -0.60 12.12 -16.98
C VAL A 128 0.79 12.16 -16.35
N ASN A 129 0.87 11.94 -15.04
CA ASN A 129 2.16 11.84 -14.35
C ASN A 129 2.72 10.41 -14.45
N PRO A 130 3.99 10.17 -14.08
CA PRO A 130 4.58 8.83 -14.11
C PRO A 130 3.80 7.83 -13.26
N ALA A 131 3.36 8.21 -12.06
CA ALA A 131 2.59 7.34 -11.18
C ALA A 131 1.26 6.86 -11.80
N PHE A 132 0.63 7.68 -12.65
CA PHE A 132 -0.57 7.26 -13.38
C PHE A 132 -0.26 6.15 -14.39
N VAL A 133 0.82 6.29 -15.15
CA VAL A 133 1.28 5.27 -16.10
C VAL A 133 1.60 3.97 -15.36
N ASP A 134 2.35 4.05 -14.26
CA ASP A 134 2.71 2.89 -13.44
C ASP A 134 1.47 2.21 -12.84
N THR A 135 0.50 3.00 -12.36
CA THR A 135 -0.71 2.47 -11.72
C THR A 135 -1.65 1.83 -12.73
N PHE A 136 -1.94 2.49 -13.85
CA PHE A 136 -2.97 2.05 -14.80
C PHE A 136 -2.42 1.18 -15.94
N GLY A 137 -1.11 1.21 -16.19
CA GLY A 137 -0.44 0.37 -17.17
C GLY A 137 -0.57 0.83 -18.63
N TYR A 138 -0.97 2.08 -18.86
CA TYR A 138 -1.11 2.64 -20.20
C TYR A 138 0.02 3.62 -20.50
N ASP A 139 0.58 3.53 -21.71
CA ASP A 139 1.61 4.47 -22.14
C ASP A 139 1.03 5.88 -22.27
N ARG A 140 1.84 6.89 -21.91
CA ARG A 140 1.43 8.30 -21.99
C ARG A 140 0.96 8.69 -23.39
N GLU A 141 1.61 8.19 -24.43
CA GLU A 141 1.29 8.49 -25.83
C GLU A 141 -0.01 7.84 -26.28
N GLU A 142 -0.42 6.73 -25.67
CA GLU A 142 -1.66 6.01 -25.98
C GLU A 142 -2.88 6.72 -25.37
N ILE A 143 -2.77 7.19 -24.13
CA ILE A 143 -3.91 7.74 -23.40
C ILE A 143 -4.13 9.23 -23.65
N VAL A 144 -3.08 10.00 -23.98
CA VAL A 144 -3.21 11.45 -24.20
C VAL A 144 -4.03 11.73 -25.46
N GLY A 145 -5.10 12.50 -25.30
CA GLY A 145 -6.06 12.82 -26.36
C GLY A 145 -7.31 11.94 -26.36
N GLU A 146 -7.31 10.87 -25.58
CA GLU A 146 -8.40 9.89 -25.54
C GLU A 146 -9.38 10.14 -24.37
N PRO A 147 -10.60 9.57 -24.41
CA PRO A 147 -11.55 9.62 -23.31
C PRO A 147 -11.07 8.82 -22.10
N LEU A 148 -10.87 9.48 -20.96
CA LEU A 148 -10.32 8.85 -19.75
C LEU A 148 -11.12 7.61 -19.31
N ASN A 149 -12.45 7.70 -19.35
CA ASN A 149 -13.32 6.65 -18.82
C ASN A 149 -13.24 5.33 -19.59
N GLU A 150 -12.87 5.34 -20.87
CA GLU A 150 -12.74 4.10 -21.65
C GLU A 150 -11.58 3.22 -21.17
N TYR A 151 -10.58 3.83 -20.53
CA TYR A 151 -9.36 3.15 -20.09
C TYR A 151 -9.45 2.66 -18.65
N ILE A 152 -10.01 3.47 -17.74
CA ILE A 152 -9.92 3.21 -16.30
C ILE A 152 -11.25 2.83 -15.64
N VAL A 153 -12.40 3.03 -16.29
CA VAL A 153 -13.71 2.75 -15.68
C VAL A 153 -14.18 1.33 -16.06
N PRO A 154 -14.47 0.46 -15.08
CA PRO A 154 -15.10 -0.83 -15.34
C PRO A 154 -16.46 -0.69 -16.03
N GLY A 155 -16.80 -1.62 -16.93
CA GLY A 155 -18.02 -1.53 -17.74
C GLY A 155 -19.33 -1.50 -16.95
N ASP A 156 -19.36 -2.03 -15.72
CA ASP A 156 -20.49 -1.99 -14.80
C ASP A 156 -20.61 -0.66 -14.03
N ARG A 157 -19.63 0.24 -14.14
CA ARG A 157 -19.53 1.50 -13.37
C ARG A 157 -19.58 2.77 -14.22
N VAL A 158 -19.99 2.65 -15.48
CA VAL A 158 -20.04 3.79 -16.42
C VAL A 158 -21.01 4.87 -15.96
N GLU A 159 -22.20 4.52 -15.47
CA GLU A 159 -23.20 5.51 -15.00
C GLU A 159 -22.69 6.30 -13.78
N GLU A 160 -21.96 5.65 -12.89
CA GLU A 160 -21.35 6.27 -11.71
C GLU A 160 -20.28 7.29 -12.13
N ALA A 161 -19.42 6.93 -13.09
CA ALA A 161 -18.40 7.82 -13.64
C ALA A 161 -19.01 9.04 -14.33
N VAL A 162 -20.05 8.85 -15.15
CA VAL A 162 -20.75 9.96 -15.83
C VAL A 162 -21.32 10.97 -14.82
N ASN A 163 -21.86 10.50 -13.69
CA ASN A 163 -22.34 11.40 -12.63
C ASN A 163 -21.18 12.23 -12.04
N TYR A 164 -20.04 11.60 -11.79
CA TYR A 164 -18.86 12.31 -11.30
C TYR A 164 -18.31 13.34 -12.30
N ASP A 165 -18.31 13.01 -13.59
CA ASP A 165 -17.89 13.93 -14.65
C ASP A 165 -18.82 15.14 -14.74
N GLN A 166 -20.14 14.93 -14.63
CA GLN A 166 -21.12 16.01 -14.64
C GLN A 166 -20.94 16.95 -13.44
N ARG A 167 -20.64 16.41 -12.25
CA ARG A 167 -20.38 17.22 -11.04
C ARG A 167 -19.07 17.99 -11.12
N THR A 168 -18.02 17.37 -11.66
CA THR A 168 -16.77 18.09 -11.93
C THR A 168 -16.97 19.15 -13.01
N ALA A 169 -17.80 18.87 -14.03
CA ALA A 169 -18.20 19.84 -15.03
C ALA A 169 -19.00 21.00 -14.44
N SER A 170 -19.76 20.84 -13.36
CA SER A 170 -20.46 21.96 -12.71
C SER A 170 -19.56 22.85 -11.83
N GLY A 171 -18.24 22.57 -11.79
CA GLY A 171 -17.28 23.36 -11.01
C GLY A 171 -17.19 22.94 -9.53
N GLU A 172 -17.84 21.85 -9.14
CA GLU A 172 -17.71 21.31 -7.78
C GLU A 172 -16.44 20.45 -7.66
N ILE A 173 -15.72 20.61 -6.55
CA ILE A 173 -14.65 19.67 -6.19
C ILE A 173 -15.32 18.34 -5.87
N ASN A 174 -14.95 17.31 -6.61
CA ASN A 174 -15.52 15.99 -6.44
C ASN A 174 -14.58 15.15 -5.58
N TYR A 175 -15.15 14.52 -4.55
CA TYR A 175 -14.45 13.63 -3.64
C TYR A 175 -15.28 12.35 -3.50
N ALA A 176 -14.75 11.24 -3.98
CA ALA A 176 -15.44 9.97 -3.96
C ALA A 176 -14.47 8.81 -3.78
N VAL A 177 -15.02 7.67 -3.40
CA VAL A 177 -14.35 6.39 -3.52
C VAL A 177 -14.79 5.79 -4.82
N VAL A 178 -13.85 5.32 -5.63
CA VAL A 178 -14.16 4.78 -6.94
C VAL A 178 -13.38 3.49 -7.17
N SER A 179 -13.99 2.55 -7.88
CA SER A 179 -13.29 1.37 -8.41
C SER A 179 -12.76 1.68 -9.81
N ARG A 180 -11.49 1.37 -10.06
CA ARG A 180 -10.86 1.56 -11.37
C ARG A 180 -10.11 0.31 -11.81
N LYS A 181 -10.09 0.09 -13.12
CA LYS A 181 -9.31 -0.96 -13.75
C LYS A 181 -7.87 -0.49 -13.90
N THR A 182 -6.94 -1.27 -13.36
CA THR A 182 -5.50 -1.08 -13.45
C THR A 182 -4.85 -2.22 -14.22
N ALA A 183 -3.52 -2.17 -14.39
CA ALA A 183 -2.73 -3.24 -15.01
C ALA A 183 -2.93 -4.60 -14.31
N ASP A 184 -3.06 -4.59 -12.98
CA ASP A 184 -3.17 -5.79 -12.15
C ASP A 184 -4.61 -6.14 -11.75
N GLY A 185 -5.61 -5.56 -12.42
CA GLY A 185 -7.03 -5.80 -12.14
C GLY A 185 -7.75 -4.60 -11.52
N CYS A 186 -8.87 -4.83 -10.82
CA CYS A 186 -9.66 -3.73 -10.25
C CYS A 186 -9.16 -3.33 -8.85
N ARG A 187 -8.91 -2.04 -8.65
CA ARG A 187 -8.46 -1.44 -7.37
C ARG A 187 -9.41 -0.33 -6.90
N GLU A 188 -9.36 -0.03 -5.61
CA GLU A 188 -10.16 1.05 -4.99
C GLU A 188 -9.32 2.31 -4.78
N PHE A 189 -9.84 3.44 -5.24
CA PHE A 189 -9.17 4.74 -5.16
C PHE A 189 -10.01 5.76 -4.41
N ILE A 190 -9.34 6.66 -3.71
CA ILE A 190 -9.93 7.96 -3.40
C ILE A 190 -9.72 8.85 -4.63
N TYR A 191 -10.82 9.20 -5.29
CA TYR A 191 -10.87 10.14 -6.40
C TYR A 191 -11.04 11.56 -5.89
N ARG A 192 -10.18 12.46 -6.38
CA ARG A 192 -10.27 13.90 -6.18
C ARG A 192 -10.21 14.62 -7.52
N GLY A 193 -11.34 15.13 -7.99
CA GLY A 193 -11.44 15.95 -9.20
C GLY A 193 -11.52 17.44 -8.85
N VAL A 194 -10.56 18.23 -9.33
CA VAL A 194 -10.49 19.68 -9.15
C VAL A 194 -10.64 20.35 -10.52
N PRO A 195 -11.81 20.94 -10.82
CA PRO A 195 -12.02 21.67 -12.07
C PRO A 195 -11.40 23.07 -12.00
N TYR A 196 -10.96 23.58 -13.15
CA TYR A 196 -10.56 24.97 -13.34
C TYR A 196 -10.89 25.43 -14.76
N ASP A 197 -11.25 26.70 -14.91
CA ASP A 197 -11.48 27.30 -16.21
C ASP A 197 -10.19 27.97 -16.71
N THR A 198 -9.86 27.76 -17.98
CA THR A 198 -8.75 28.45 -18.64
C THR A 198 -9.16 29.85 -19.11
N ALA A 199 -8.19 30.72 -19.35
CA ALA A 199 -8.45 32.07 -19.87
C ALA A 199 -9.22 32.07 -21.20
N ASP A 200 -9.08 31.00 -22.00
CA ASP A 200 -9.78 30.80 -23.27
C ASP A 200 -11.22 30.27 -23.11
N GLY A 201 -11.70 30.10 -21.87
CA GLY A 201 -13.04 29.59 -21.57
C GLY A 201 -13.20 28.07 -21.66
N ARG A 202 -12.11 27.31 -21.86
CA ARG A 202 -12.15 25.83 -21.79
C ARG A 202 -12.19 25.38 -20.34
N ARG A 203 -13.03 24.39 -20.06
CA ARG A 203 -13.15 23.76 -18.75
C ARG A 203 -12.19 22.58 -18.64
N CYS A 204 -11.19 22.72 -17.79
CA CYS A 204 -10.18 21.71 -17.54
C CYS A 204 -10.30 21.20 -16.10
N GLY A 205 -9.55 20.16 -15.77
CA GLY A 205 -9.45 19.67 -14.41
C GLY A 205 -8.24 18.79 -14.20
N PHE A 206 -7.87 18.65 -12.94
CA PHE A 206 -6.97 17.59 -12.49
C PHE A 206 -7.75 16.57 -11.69
N ALA A 207 -7.49 15.30 -11.95
CA ALA A 207 -7.97 14.20 -11.13
C ALA A 207 -6.78 13.49 -10.50
N MET A 208 -6.88 13.25 -9.19
CA MET A 208 -5.92 12.46 -8.43
C MET A 208 -6.60 11.20 -7.92
N TYR A 209 -5.90 10.08 -8.04
CA TYR A 209 -6.32 8.76 -7.60
C TYR A 209 -5.32 8.25 -6.56
N THR A 210 -5.69 8.32 -5.29
CA THR A 210 -4.92 7.74 -4.19
C THR A 210 -5.37 6.28 -4.03
N ASP A 211 -4.47 5.31 -4.25
CA ASP A 211 -4.78 3.89 -4.03
C ASP A 211 -5.03 3.65 -2.54
N VAL A 212 -6.21 3.12 -2.22
CA VAL A 212 -6.61 2.79 -0.85
C VAL A 212 -7.02 1.34 -0.69
N THR A 213 -6.72 0.50 -1.69
CA THR A 213 -7.16 -0.88 -1.78
C THR A 213 -6.80 -1.65 -0.51
N ASP A 214 -5.54 -1.65 -0.10
CA ASP A 214 -5.08 -2.42 1.06
C ASP A 214 -5.63 -1.87 2.37
N SER A 215 -5.59 -0.55 2.58
CA SER A 215 -6.15 0.08 3.78
C SER A 215 -7.65 -0.18 3.92
N ARG A 216 -8.39 -0.21 2.81
CA ARG A 216 -9.83 -0.51 2.77
C ARG A 216 -10.11 -1.97 3.06
N ARG A 217 -9.37 -2.88 2.42
CA ARG A 217 -9.47 -4.34 2.68
C ARG A 217 -9.21 -4.62 4.16
N GLN A 218 -8.14 -4.07 4.74
CA GLN A 218 -7.83 -4.22 6.17
C GLN A 218 -8.93 -3.63 7.06
N LYS A 219 -9.44 -2.43 6.77
CA LYS A 219 -10.56 -1.83 7.53
C LYS A 219 -11.88 -2.60 7.38
N ARG A 220 -12.12 -3.25 6.24
CA ARG A 220 -13.30 -4.10 6.03
C ARG A 220 -13.16 -5.38 6.87
N ARG A 221 -11.99 -6.06 6.80
CA ARG A 221 -11.65 -7.22 7.64
C ARG A 221 -11.82 -6.93 9.14
N LEU A 222 -11.25 -5.81 9.63
CA LEU A 222 -11.40 -5.40 11.03
C LEU A 222 -12.85 -5.09 11.43
N ARG A 223 -13.63 -4.42 10.56
CA ARG A 223 -15.06 -4.16 10.85
C ARG A 223 -15.87 -5.44 10.94
N VAL A 224 -15.60 -6.41 10.07
CA VAL A 224 -16.20 -7.74 10.11
C VAL A 224 -15.88 -8.42 11.43
N LEU A 225 -14.59 -8.50 11.78
CA LEU A 225 -14.13 -9.08 13.04
C LEU A 225 -14.82 -8.43 14.25
N HIS A 226 -14.78 -7.10 14.36
CA HIS A 226 -15.41 -6.37 15.45
C HIS A 226 -16.92 -6.63 15.54
N ARG A 227 -17.60 -6.75 14.40
CA ARG A 227 -19.04 -7.04 14.38
C ARG A 227 -19.34 -8.46 14.86
N VAL A 228 -18.57 -9.45 14.41
CA VAL A 228 -18.73 -10.86 14.81
C VAL A 228 -18.39 -11.04 16.29
N LEU A 229 -17.25 -10.50 16.74
CA LEU A 229 -16.85 -10.53 18.14
C LEU A 229 -17.91 -9.89 19.03
N ARG A 230 -18.39 -8.68 18.69
CA ARG A 230 -19.43 -8.01 19.48
C ARG A 230 -20.70 -8.85 19.59
N HIS A 231 -21.09 -9.52 18.50
CA HIS A 231 -22.27 -10.37 18.49
C HIS A 231 -22.07 -11.61 19.39
N ASN A 232 -20.96 -12.33 19.24
CA ASN A 232 -20.65 -13.52 20.05
C ASN A 232 -20.52 -13.16 21.53
N LEU A 233 -19.76 -12.10 21.85
CA LEU A 233 -19.62 -11.59 23.21
C LEU A 233 -20.98 -11.25 23.83
N ARG A 234 -21.85 -10.54 23.10
CA ARG A 234 -23.18 -10.16 23.59
C ARG A 234 -24.06 -11.37 23.86
N ASN A 235 -24.04 -12.37 22.97
CA ASN A 235 -24.87 -13.56 23.10
C ASN A 235 -24.45 -14.39 24.32
N GLU A 236 -23.16 -14.71 24.45
CA GLU A 236 -22.67 -15.50 25.58
C GLU A 236 -22.78 -14.74 26.91
N LEU A 237 -22.48 -13.44 26.94
CA LEU A 237 -22.73 -12.63 28.14
C LEU A 237 -24.21 -12.62 28.53
N SER A 238 -25.13 -12.59 27.57
CA SER A 238 -26.57 -12.68 27.86
C SER A 238 -26.95 -14.01 28.51
N VAL A 239 -26.29 -15.12 28.11
CA VAL A 239 -26.47 -16.43 28.75
C VAL A 239 -25.89 -16.43 30.16
N VAL A 240 -24.66 -15.94 30.35
CA VAL A 240 -24.03 -15.83 31.67
C VAL A 240 -24.89 -14.99 32.63
N PHE A 241 -25.36 -13.82 32.19
CA PHE A 241 -26.24 -12.96 32.99
C PHE A 241 -27.56 -13.66 33.30
N GLY A 242 -28.23 -14.24 32.30
CA GLY A 242 -29.51 -14.92 32.49
C GLY A 242 -29.42 -16.10 33.45
N MET A 243 -28.36 -16.91 33.35
CA MET A 243 -28.13 -18.04 34.25
C MET A 243 -27.72 -17.58 35.65
N SER A 244 -26.93 -16.51 35.78
CA SER A 244 -26.56 -15.91 37.06
C SER A 244 -27.76 -15.32 37.79
N GLU A 245 -28.67 -14.64 37.06
CA GLU A 245 -29.93 -14.15 37.62
C GLU A 245 -30.84 -15.30 38.06
N TYR A 246 -30.93 -16.36 37.25
CA TYR A 246 -31.68 -17.56 37.60
C TYR A 246 -31.13 -18.25 38.85
N ALA A 247 -29.80 -18.42 38.95
CA ALA A 247 -29.13 -18.98 40.12
C ALA A 247 -29.36 -18.12 41.37
N ARG A 248 -29.27 -16.78 41.24
CA ARG A 248 -29.57 -15.82 42.33
C ARG A 248 -31.01 -15.92 42.82
N ALA A 249 -31.97 -16.13 41.91
CA ALA A 249 -33.38 -16.25 42.24
C ALA A 249 -33.76 -17.60 42.88
N ASN A 250 -32.99 -18.66 42.63
CA ASN A 250 -33.33 -20.05 43.02
C ASN A 250 -32.27 -20.71 43.92
N ALA A 251 -31.49 -19.91 44.67
CA ALA A 251 -30.27 -20.32 45.38
C ALA A 251 -30.36 -21.51 46.37
N ALA A 252 -31.54 -22.07 46.61
CA ALA A 252 -31.77 -23.22 47.50
C ALA A 252 -32.15 -24.53 46.78
N GLU A 253 -32.15 -24.56 45.43
CA GLU A 253 -32.55 -25.74 44.63
C GLU A 253 -31.40 -26.39 43.84
N SER A 254 -31.53 -27.68 43.51
CA SER A 254 -30.59 -28.41 42.63
C SER A 254 -30.46 -27.81 41.23
N ALA A 255 -31.44 -27.01 40.80
CA ALA A 255 -31.43 -26.24 39.56
C ALA A 255 -30.31 -25.19 39.48
N VAL A 256 -29.75 -24.78 40.63
CA VAL A 256 -28.60 -23.85 40.70
C VAL A 256 -27.36 -24.46 40.06
N SER A 257 -27.15 -25.77 40.20
CA SER A 257 -26.00 -26.46 39.60
C SER A 257 -26.06 -26.45 38.08
N LEU A 258 -27.23 -26.67 37.48
CA LEU A 258 -27.40 -26.66 36.02
C LEU A 258 -27.22 -25.24 35.45
N ALA A 259 -27.72 -24.22 36.16
CA ALA A 259 -27.53 -22.83 35.75
C ALA A 259 -26.06 -22.40 35.87
N ALA A 260 -25.37 -22.81 36.95
CA ALA A 260 -23.94 -22.56 37.12
C ALA A 260 -23.11 -23.24 36.02
N SER A 261 -23.39 -24.51 35.69
CA SER A 261 -22.72 -25.20 34.58
C SER A 261 -22.92 -24.46 33.26
N ARG A 262 -24.15 -24.06 32.91
CA ARG A 262 -24.41 -23.31 31.66
C ARG A 262 -23.74 -21.93 31.62
N ALA A 263 -23.60 -21.28 32.77
CA ALA A 263 -22.88 -20.01 32.86
C ALA A 263 -21.37 -20.21 32.68
N LEU A 264 -20.81 -21.29 33.23
CA LEU A 264 -19.41 -21.67 33.03
C LEU A 264 -19.15 -22.03 31.57
N ASP A 265 -19.99 -22.86 30.95
CA ASP A 265 -19.88 -23.21 29.52
C ASP A 265 -19.88 -21.96 28.63
N ALA A 266 -20.75 -20.98 28.94
CA ALA A 266 -20.81 -19.71 28.22
C ALA A 266 -19.56 -18.84 28.47
N ALA A 267 -18.98 -18.87 29.67
CA ALA A 267 -17.73 -18.18 29.97
C ALA A 267 -16.53 -18.82 29.26
N ASP A 268 -16.48 -20.15 29.16
CA ASP A 268 -15.46 -20.86 28.40
C ASP A 268 -15.56 -20.55 26.90
N ARG A 269 -16.77 -20.48 26.35
CA ARG A 269 -16.99 -20.00 24.97
C ARG A 269 -16.53 -18.56 24.76
N LEU A 270 -16.75 -17.66 25.72
CA LEU A 270 -16.23 -16.28 25.67
C LEU A 270 -14.70 -16.25 25.64
N ALA A 271 -14.05 -17.05 26.47
CA ALA A 271 -12.59 -17.15 26.51
C ALA A 271 -12.03 -17.65 25.17
N ALA A 272 -12.64 -18.70 24.59
CA ALA A 272 -12.25 -19.24 23.28
C ALA A 272 -12.39 -18.19 22.16
N VAL A 273 -13.48 -17.41 22.14
CA VAL A 273 -13.67 -16.32 21.17
C VAL A 273 -12.61 -15.23 21.34
N SER A 274 -12.24 -14.88 22.57
CA SER A 274 -11.20 -13.89 22.85
C SER A 274 -9.82 -14.37 22.39
N GLU A 275 -9.51 -15.65 22.56
CA GLU A 275 -8.24 -16.22 22.12
C GLU A 275 -8.15 -16.26 20.59
N LYS A 276 -9.21 -16.70 19.90
CA LYS A 276 -9.28 -16.64 18.42
C LYS A 276 -9.13 -15.21 17.90
N ALA A 277 -9.70 -14.21 18.58
CA ALA A 277 -9.50 -12.80 18.23
C ALA A 277 -8.04 -12.35 18.35
N ARG A 278 -7.32 -12.84 19.37
CA ARG A 278 -5.89 -12.55 19.60
C ARG A 278 -5.00 -13.20 18.54
N CYS A 279 -5.31 -14.43 18.13
CA CYS A 279 -4.65 -15.11 17.01
C CYS A 279 -4.83 -14.32 15.71
N VAL A 280 -6.03 -13.82 15.44
CA VAL A 280 -6.31 -12.94 14.28
C VAL A 280 -5.47 -11.66 14.33
N GLU A 281 -5.43 -10.98 15.48
CA GLU A 281 -4.62 -9.77 15.64
C GLU A 281 -3.12 -10.05 15.44
N THR A 282 -2.65 -11.21 15.90
CA THR A 282 -1.26 -11.65 15.72
C THR A 282 -0.96 -11.97 14.26
N ALA A 283 -1.86 -12.68 13.56
CA ALA A 283 -1.72 -12.98 12.14
C ALA A 283 -1.74 -11.71 11.26
N LEU A 284 -2.51 -10.69 11.63
CA LEU A 284 -2.57 -9.41 10.90
C LEU A 284 -1.34 -8.52 11.12
N ASN A 285 -0.63 -8.69 12.24
CA ASN A 285 0.53 -7.87 12.62
C ASN A 285 1.86 -8.64 12.56
N GLY A 286 1.81 -9.95 12.28
CA GLY A 286 2.97 -10.84 12.25
C GLY A 286 3.75 -10.74 10.95
N ASP A 287 5.00 -11.22 10.99
CA ASP A 287 5.92 -11.23 9.85
C ASP A 287 5.56 -12.41 8.92
N SER A 288 4.66 -12.18 7.96
CA SER A 288 4.17 -13.21 7.03
C SER A 288 5.23 -13.69 6.03
N ASP A 289 6.33 -12.97 5.91
CA ASP A 289 7.41 -13.28 4.96
C ASP A 289 8.35 -14.36 5.48
N GLN A 290 8.22 -14.79 6.74
CA GLN A 290 9.04 -15.88 7.27
C GLN A 290 8.62 -17.25 6.72
N PRO A 291 9.56 -18.03 6.16
CA PRO A 291 9.28 -19.36 5.64
C PRO A 291 9.10 -20.40 6.76
N VAL A 292 8.08 -21.25 6.63
CA VAL A 292 7.75 -22.34 7.57
C VAL A 292 7.42 -23.64 6.85
N ASP A 293 7.57 -24.77 7.52
CA ASP A 293 7.27 -26.09 6.96
C ASP A 293 5.81 -26.44 7.27
N ALA A 294 4.91 -26.16 6.34
CA ALA A 294 3.48 -26.43 6.52
C ALA A 294 3.18 -27.92 6.79
N ALA A 295 3.98 -28.84 6.23
CA ALA A 295 3.81 -30.27 6.49
C ALA A 295 4.26 -30.66 7.91
N ALA A 296 5.27 -29.98 8.46
CA ALA A 296 5.65 -30.15 9.87
C ALA A 296 4.59 -29.58 10.81
N LEU A 297 4.09 -28.37 10.53
CA LEU A 297 3.02 -27.74 11.31
C LEU A 297 1.74 -28.59 11.33
N ALA A 298 1.31 -29.07 10.15
CA ALA A 298 0.13 -29.93 10.03
C ALA A 298 0.29 -31.27 10.76
N ARG A 299 1.50 -31.83 10.82
CA ARG A 299 1.79 -33.02 11.65
C ARG A 299 1.63 -32.71 13.14
N SER A 300 2.19 -31.60 13.61
CA SER A 300 2.05 -31.17 15.00
C SER A 300 0.60 -30.95 15.39
N VAL A 301 -0.21 -30.34 14.52
CA VAL A 301 -1.66 -30.20 14.73
C VAL A 301 -2.32 -31.58 14.77
N ALA A 302 -2.06 -32.48 13.82
CA ALA A 302 -2.67 -33.81 13.87
C ALA A 302 -2.33 -34.58 15.16
N ASP A 303 -1.10 -34.44 15.66
CA ASP A 303 -0.65 -35.08 16.89
C ASP A 303 -1.34 -34.53 18.14
N SER A 304 -1.73 -33.26 18.17
CA SER A 304 -2.43 -32.66 19.33
C SER A 304 -3.85 -33.19 19.49
N TYR A 305 -4.55 -33.52 18.40
CA TYR A 305 -5.93 -34.02 18.43
C TYR A 305 -6.05 -35.55 18.53
N ARG A 306 -4.98 -36.30 18.24
CA ARG A 306 -4.97 -37.78 18.32
C ARG A 306 -5.53 -38.40 19.61
N PRO A 307 -5.36 -37.80 20.80
CA PRO A 307 -5.94 -38.33 22.04
C PRO A 307 -7.48 -38.33 22.04
N ASP A 308 -8.10 -37.36 21.37
CA ASP A 308 -9.52 -37.06 21.46
C ASP A 308 -10.30 -37.38 20.17
N ALA A 309 -9.63 -37.38 19.02
CA ALA A 309 -10.24 -37.64 17.71
C ALA A 309 -9.28 -38.36 16.74
N PRO A 310 -9.79 -39.23 15.84
CA PRO A 310 -8.99 -39.84 14.79
C PRO A 310 -8.62 -38.82 13.71
N VAL A 311 -7.34 -38.44 13.65
CA VAL A 311 -6.78 -37.57 12.60
C VAL A 311 -5.73 -38.33 11.77
N GLU A 312 -6.01 -38.50 10.48
CA GLU A 312 -5.14 -39.14 9.50
C GLU A 312 -4.35 -38.09 8.71
N THR A 313 -3.09 -38.37 8.38
CA THR A 313 -2.24 -37.46 7.60
C THR A 313 -1.67 -38.14 6.36
N ALA A 314 -1.73 -37.45 5.22
CA ALA A 314 -1.03 -37.78 3.98
C ALA A 314 -0.26 -36.54 3.52
N LEU A 315 0.92 -36.35 4.12
CA LEU A 315 1.73 -35.14 3.99
C LEU A 315 3.11 -35.49 3.41
N PRO A 316 3.72 -34.61 2.60
CA PRO A 316 5.11 -34.78 2.17
C PRO A 316 6.06 -34.62 3.37
N SER A 317 7.34 -34.98 3.19
CA SER A 317 8.35 -34.85 4.25
C SER A 317 8.58 -33.41 4.69
N THR A 318 8.51 -32.48 3.75
CA THR A 318 8.61 -31.04 3.97
C THR A 318 7.75 -30.30 2.94
N LEU A 319 7.21 -29.15 3.34
CA LEU A 319 6.43 -28.26 2.48
C LEU A 319 6.70 -26.80 2.89
N PRO A 320 7.80 -26.20 2.39
CA PRO A 320 8.16 -24.82 2.72
C PRO A 320 7.18 -23.82 2.08
N VAL A 321 6.61 -22.94 2.90
CA VAL A 321 5.64 -21.92 2.47
C VAL A 321 5.93 -20.58 3.14
N THR A 322 5.49 -19.50 2.51
CA THR A 322 5.36 -18.19 3.19
C THR A 322 4.10 -18.17 4.05
N GLY A 323 4.14 -17.42 5.16
CA GLY A 323 2.99 -17.26 6.07
C GLY A 323 3.34 -17.29 7.56
N GLY A 324 4.60 -17.55 7.91
CA GLY A 324 5.06 -17.54 9.30
C GLY A 324 4.36 -18.56 10.20
N THR A 325 4.51 -18.42 11.51
CA THR A 325 3.93 -19.34 12.50
C THR A 325 2.40 -19.34 12.51
N ALA A 326 1.75 -18.30 11.96
CA ALA A 326 0.30 -18.21 11.86
C ALA A 326 -0.32 -19.31 10.97
N VAL A 327 0.48 -19.97 10.12
CA VAL A 327 0.05 -21.16 9.36
C VAL A 327 -0.37 -22.29 10.32
N TYR A 328 0.25 -22.41 11.49
CA TYR A 328 -0.18 -23.38 12.50
C TYR A 328 -1.61 -23.10 12.96
N ASP A 329 -1.90 -21.84 13.33
CA ASP A 329 -3.23 -21.44 13.81
C ASP A 329 -4.30 -21.65 12.73
N ALA A 330 -3.97 -21.36 11.46
CA ALA A 330 -4.88 -21.61 10.35
C ALA A 330 -5.23 -23.11 10.24
N VAL A 331 -4.23 -23.99 10.25
CA VAL A 331 -4.44 -25.45 10.15
C VAL A 331 -5.17 -25.98 11.38
N ASP A 332 -4.81 -25.53 12.58
CA ASP A 332 -5.48 -25.89 13.84
C ASP A 332 -6.97 -25.54 13.81
N ASN A 333 -7.31 -24.32 13.37
CA ASN A 333 -8.72 -23.92 13.27
C ASN A 333 -9.50 -24.73 12.22
N LEU A 334 -8.87 -25.16 11.14
CA LEU A 334 -9.53 -26.02 10.16
C LEU A 334 -9.76 -27.43 10.71
N VAL A 335 -8.79 -27.98 11.46
CA VAL A 335 -8.90 -29.30 12.09
C VAL A 335 -9.92 -29.28 13.23
N GLU A 336 -9.93 -28.25 14.07
CA GLU A 336 -10.94 -28.05 15.12
C GLU A 336 -12.36 -28.08 14.53
N ASN A 337 -12.60 -27.28 13.48
CA ASN A 337 -13.90 -27.26 12.79
C ASN A 337 -14.27 -28.63 12.21
N ALA A 338 -13.31 -29.33 11.61
CA ALA A 338 -13.54 -30.66 11.05
C ALA A 338 -13.91 -31.68 12.14
N VAL A 339 -13.21 -31.67 13.28
CA VAL A 339 -13.46 -32.58 14.41
C VAL A 339 -14.80 -32.28 15.08
N GLU A 340 -15.17 -31.01 15.26
CA GLU A 340 -16.45 -30.63 15.87
C GLU A 340 -17.67 -31.04 15.04
N HIS A 341 -17.54 -31.06 13.71
CA HIS A 341 -18.65 -31.26 12.79
C HIS A 341 -18.69 -32.64 12.12
N THR A 342 -17.61 -33.40 12.20
CA THR A 342 -17.55 -34.79 11.73
C THR A 342 -18.40 -35.69 12.64
N PRO A 343 -19.17 -36.64 12.08
CA PRO A 343 -19.86 -37.65 12.87
C PRO A 343 -18.89 -38.41 13.80
N PRO A 344 -19.33 -38.82 15.00
CA PRO A 344 -18.49 -39.60 15.91
C PRO A 344 -17.85 -40.80 15.22
N ASP A 345 -16.62 -41.13 15.63
CA ASP A 345 -15.81 -42.26 15.14
C ASP A 345 -15.37 -42.18 13.66
N THR A 346 -15.56 -41.04 12.99
CA THR A 346 -15.10 -40.81 11.62
C THR A 346 -13.80 -39.99 11.62
N ALA A 347 -12.83 -40.39 10.78
CA ALA A 347 -11.52 -39.76 10.75
C ALA A 347 -11.51 -38.46 9.93
N VAL A 348 -10.96 -37.41 10.52
CA VAL A 348 -10.55 -36.20 9.79
C VAL A 348 -9.24 -36.49 9.06
N ARG A 349 -9.11 -36.05 7.81
CA ARG A 349 -7.89 -36.28 7.02
C ARG A 349 -7.22 -34.97 6.63
N ILE A 350 -5.93 -34.85 6.92
CA ILE A 350 -5.09 -33.76 6.45
C ILE A 350 -4.23 -34.25 5.30
N THR A 351 -4.32 -33.60 4.14
CA THR A 351 -3.49 -33.88 2.98
C THR A 351 -2.72 -32.63 2.57
N ALA A 352 -1.54 -32.79 1.99
CA ALA A 352 -0.86 -31.66 1.40
C ALA A 352 -0.09 -32.04 0.13
N GLU A 353 -0.09 -31.13 -0.83
CA GLU A 353 0.62 -31.30 -2.10
C GLU A 353 1.15 -29.97 -2.62
N GLN A 354 2.08 -30.07 -3.57
CA GLN A 354 2.57 -28.93 -4.35
C GLN A 354 1.99 -29.01 -5.75
N ALA A 355 1.39 -27.92 -6.22
CA ALA A 355 0.86 -27.84 -7.58
C ALA A 355 0.95 -26.40 -8.11
N ASN A 356 1.32 -26.23 -9.38
CA ASN A 356 1.34 -24.94 -10.07
C ASN A 356 2.13 -23.80 -9.37
N GLY A 357 3.16 -24.15 -8.59
CA GLY A 357 3.97 -23.16 -7.84
C GLY A 357 3.42 -22.79 -6.46
N ASP A 358 2.29 -23.39 -6.05
CA ASP A 358 1.69 -23.19 -4.74
C ASP A 358 1.68 -24.50 -3.93
N ALA A 359 1.63 -24.37 -2.61
CA ALA A 359 1.31 -25.43 -1.67
C ALA A 359 -0.18 -25.44 -1.36
N PHE A 360 -0.76 -26.64 -1.32
CA PHE A 360 -2.15 -26.86 -0.92
C PHE A 360 -2.18 -27.74 0.32
N VAL A 361 -2.66 -27.21 1.44
CA VAL A 361 -2.94 -27.98 2.67
C VAL A 361 -4.45 -28.14 2.78
N ARG A 362 -4.95 -29.37 2.75
CA ARG A 362 -6.39 -29.65 2.75
C ARG A 362 -6.80 -30.42 4.00
N VAL A 363 -7.87 -29.96 4.62
CA VAL A 363 -8.56 -30.67 5.72
C VAL A 363 -9.87 -31.21 5.18
N LEU A 364 -10.05 -32.52 5.31
CA LEU A 364 -11.20 -33.26 4.81
C LEU A 364 -11.99 -33.85 5.99
N ASP A 365 -13.30 -33.68 5.95
CA ASP A 365 -14.24 -34.12 6.99
C ASP A 365 -15.52 -34.71 6.38
N ASP A 366 -16.17 -35.63 7.10
CA ASP A 366 -17.45 -36.25 6.67
C ASP A 366 -18.66 -35.56 7.32
N GLY A 367 -18.49 -34.29 7.69
CA GLY A 367 -19.52 -33.45 8.26
C GLY A 367 -20.57 -33.00 7.24
N PRO A 368 -21.62 -32.30 7.71
CA PRO A 368 -22.72 -31.83 6.88
C PRO A 368 -22.32 -30.75 5.86
N GLY A 369 -21.05 -30.30 5.86
CA GLY A 369 -20.54 -29.20 5.04
C GLY A 369 -20.91 -27.83 5.59
N ILE A 370 -20.26 -26.80 5.04
CA ILE A 370 -20.42 -25.42 5.50
C ILE A 370 -21.72 -24.83 4.93
N PRO A 371 -22.63 -24.27 5.76
CA PRO A 371 -23.87 -23.68 5.29
C PRO A 371 -23.66 -22.62 4.21
N ALA A 372 -24.56 -22.55 3.21
CA ALA A 372 -24.42 -21.62 2.07
C ALA A 372 -24.27 -20.14 2.47
N ILE A 373 -24.93 -19.73 3.56
CA ILE A 373 -24.86 -18.35 4.08
C ILE A 373 -23.46 -18.05 4.64
N GLU A 374 -22.85 -19.02 5.33
CA GLU A 374 -21.49 -18.88 5.86
C GLU A 374 -20.47 -18.95 4.72
N ARG A 375 -20.72 -19.80 3.71
CA ARG A 375 -19.88 -19.88 2.51
C ARG A 375 -19.84 -18.57 1.72
N ALA A 376 -20.99 -17.95 1.49
CA ALA A 376 -21.06 -16.68 0.76
C ALA A 376 -20.25 -15.56 1.44
N VAL A 377 -20.20 -15.59 2.77
CA VAL A 377 -19.47 -14.62 3.58
C VAL A 377 -17.96 -14.90 3.60
N VAL A 378 -17.56 -16.17 3.64
CA VAL A 378 -16.15 -16.56 3.80
C VAL A 378 -15.44 -16.80 2.47
N PHE A 379 -16.13 -17.21 1.40
CA PHE A 379 -15.52 -17.57 0.11
C PHE A 379 -15.96 -16.69 -1.06
N ASP A 380 -17.13 -16.04 -1.01
CA ASP A 380 -17.72 -15.32 -2.17
C ASP A 380 -17.74 -13.78 -2.04
N ASP A 381 -17.01 -13.20 -1.08
CA ASP A 381 -16.83 -11.74 -0.85
C ASP A 381 -18.13 -10.89 -0.69
N GLU A 382 -19.27 -11.53 -0.40
CA GLU A 382 -20.56 -10.86 -0.20
C GLU A 382 -20.66 -10.09 1.13
N ASP A 383 -21.54 -9.08 1.17
CA ASP A 383 -21.78 -8.29 2.38
C ASP A 383 -22.45 -9.12 3.48
N ILE A 384 -21.81 -9.12 4.65
CA ILE A 384 -22.20 -9.91 5.82
C ILE A 384 -23.50 -9.39 6.40
N THR A 385 -24.63 -9.96 5.99
CA THR A 385 -25.92 -9.56 6.53
C THR A 385 -26.20 -10.24 7.87
N ASN A 386 -25.92 -11.54 8.01
CA ASN A 386 -26.04 -12.28 9.28
C ASN A 386 -25.19 -13.55 9.29
N LEU A 387 -24.09 -13.58 10.05
CA LEU A 387 -23.47 -14.84 10.46
C LEU A 387 -24.29 -15.41 11.62
N GLN A 388 -24.86 -16.59 11.43
CA GLN A 388 -25.39 -17.39 12.53
C GLN A 388 -24.29 -18.37 12.93
N HIS A 389 -23.97 -18.43 14.22
CA HIS A 389 -22.98 -19.30 14.87
C HIS A 389 -21.54 -18.79 14.95
N GLY A 390 -20.90 -19.07 16.09
CA GLY A 390 -19.57 -18.61 16.46
C GLY A 390 -18.40 -19.32 15.74
N SER A 391 -18.66 -20.39 14.99
CA SER A 391 -17.67 -21.19 14.23
C SER A 391 -17.00 -20.39 13.09
N GLY A 392 -17.67 -19.37 12.55
CA GLY A 392 -17.13 -18.60 11.42
C GLY A 392 -15.78 -17.92 11.68
N LEU A 393 -15.43 -17.60 12.93
CA LEU A 393 -14.17 -16.93 13.25
C LEU A 393 -12.93 -17.78 12.90
N GLY A 394 -12.98 -19.10 13.05
CA GLY A 394 -11.85 -19.97 12.77
C GLY A 394 -11.53 -20.08 11.28
N ILE A 395 -12.56 -20.23 10.45
CA ILE A 395 -12.39 -20.26 8.98
C ILE A 395 -11.97 -18.87 8.46
N TRP A 396 -12.48 -17.79 9.05
CA TRP A 396 -12.01 -16.43 8.77
C TRP A 396 -10.52 -16.24 9.11
N LEU A 397 -10.05 -16.79 10.22
CA LEU A 397 -8.62 -16.78 10.58
C LEU A 397 -7.79 -17.52 9.52
N ALA A 398 -8.18 -18.73 9.15
CA ALA A 398 -7.49 -19.49 8.10
C ALA A 398 -7.44 -18.72 6.78
N ARG A 399 -8.55 -18.09 6.37
CA ARG A 399 -8.61 -17.23 5.19
C ARG A 399 -7.61 -16.08 5.28
N TRP A 400 -7.58 -15.36 6.40
CA TRP A 400 -6.70 -14.20 6.56
C TRP A 400 -5.23 -14.56 6.60
N VAL A 401 -4.87 -15.69 7.22
CA VAL A 401 -3.49 -16.19 7.21
C VAL A 401 -3.06 -16.45 5.77
N ALA A 402 -3.88 -17.16 4.97
CA ALA A 402 -3.55 -17.40 3.57
C ALA A 402 -3.49 -16.11 2.75
N GLU A 403 -4.47 -15.21 2.86
CA GLU A 403 -4.48 -13.96 2.09
C GLU A 403 -3.30 -13.04 2.45
N THR A 404 -2.89 -12.98 3.72
CA THR A 404 -1.73 -12.20 4.17
C THR A 404 -0.43 -12.80 3.63
N ALA A 405 -0.36 -14.13 3.52
CA ALA A 405 0.77 -14.82 2.88
C ALA A 405 0.79 -14.72 1.35
N GLY A 406 -0.21 -14.08 0.71
CA GLY A 406 -0.35 -14.00 -0.75
C GLY A 406 -1.10 -15.18 -1.40
N GLY A 407 -1.67 -16.06 -0.58
CA GLY A 407 -2.41 -17.25 -0.96
C GLY A 407 -3.94 -17.05 -1.00
N GLY A 408 -4.68 -18.13 -0.73
CA GLY A 408 -6.14 -18.12 -0.67
C GLY A 408 -6.71 -19.34 0.05
N ILE A 409 -8.04 -19.37 0.19
CA ILE A 409 -8.76 -20.51 0.77
C ILE A 409 -9.90 -20.93 -0.15
N GLU A 410 -10.09 -22.23 -0.30
CA GLU A 410 -11.11 -22.82 -1.16
C GLU A 410 -11.97 -23.82 -0.39
N TYR A 411 -13.23 -23.92 -0.80
CA TYR A 411 -14.17 -24.89 -0.28
C TYR A 411 -14.65 -25.78 -1.41
N ASP A 412 -14.61 -27.09 -1.20
CA ASP A 412 -15.24 -28.06 -2.08
C ASP A 412 -16.05 -29.08 -1.28
N ARG A 413 -17.07 -29.65 -1.93
CA ARG A 413 -17.79 -30.80 -1.40
C ARG A 413 -18.02 -31.81 -2.50
N ALA A 414 -17.27 -32.91 -2.43
CA ALA A 414 -17.30 -33.99 -3.40
C ALA A 414 -17.33 -35.34 -2.68
N ASP A 415 -18.00 -36.33 -3.27
CA ASP A 415 -18.03 -37.71 -2.78
C ASP A 415 -18.42 -37.88 -1.29
N GLY A 416 -19.25 -36.97 -0.77
CA GLY A 416 -19.68 -36.93 0.64
C GLY A 416 -18.78 -36.12 1.56
N TRP A 417 -17.52 -35.89 1.16
CA TRP A 417 -16.53 -35.17 1.95
C TRP A 417 -16.67 -33.66 1.79
N THR A 418 -16.52 -32.97 2.91
CA THR A 418 -16.26 -31.53 2.97
C THR A 418 -14.75 -31.33 2.94
N THR A 419 -14.27 -30.48 2.04
CA THR A 419 -12.84 -30.18 1.90
C THR A 419 -12.63 -28.68 1.98
N VAL A 420 -11.79 -28.25 2.93
CA VAL A 420 -11.29 -26.88 3.00
C VAL A 420 -9.80 -26.90 2.63
N SER A 421 -9.44 -26.16 1.59
CA SER A 421 -8.08 -26.11 1.04
C SER A 421 -7.44 -24.76 1.30
N LEU A 422 -6.32 -24.75 2.02
CA LEU A 422 -5.47 -23.60 2.23
C LEU A 422 -4.38 -23.57 1.14
N ARG A 423 -4.40 -22.55 0.28
CA ARG A 423 -3.40 -22.31 -0.76
C ARG A 423 -2.39 -21.30 -0.24
N LEU A 424 -1.11 -21.66 -0.22
CA LEU A 424 -0.01 -20.82 0.25
C LEU A 424 1.11 -20.79 -0.80
N PRO A 425 1.76 -19.64 -1.05
CA PRO A 425 2.92 -19.60 -1.93
C PRO A 425 4.07 -20.44 -1.39
N LEU A 426 4.74 -21.18 -2.28
CA LEU A 426 5.95 -21.91 -1.91
C LEU A 426 7.08 -20.94 -1.55
N SER A 427 7.93 -21.35 -0.61
CA SER A 427 9.18 -20.65 -0.33
C SER A 427 10.37 -21.44 -0.87
N ASP A 428 11.28 -20.74 -1.56
CA ASP A 428 12.56 -21.27 -2.04
C ASP A 428 13.65 -21.27 -0.95
N ALA A 429 13.32 -20.89 0.29
CA ALA A 429 14.30 -20.80 1.38
C ALA A 429 14.67 -22.20 1.91
N ASP A 430 15.97 -22.53 1.87
CA ASP A 430 16.54 -23.77 2.43
C ASP A 430 16.48 -23.81 3.98
N ASP A 431 16.32 -22.66 4.65
CA ASP A 431 16.15 -22.54 6.11
C ASP A 431 14.67 -22.36 6.47
N VAL A 432 14.03 -23.47 6.83
CA VAL A 432 12.62 -23.51 7.18
C VAL A 432 12.47 -23.68 8.68
N LEU A 433 11.76 -22.75 9.35
CA LEU A 433 11.47 -22.89 10.78
C LEU A 433 10.52 -24.08 11.00
N THR A 434 10.95 -25.01 11.85
CA THR A 434 10.07 -26.05 12.42
C THR A 434 9.79 -25.68 13.87
N LEU A 435 8.57 -25.92 14.36
CA LEU A 435 8.14 -25.58 15.74
C LEU A 435 8.93 -26.30 16.86
N VAL A 436 10.05 -26.95 16.56
CA VAL A 436 10.97 -27.54 17.54
C VAL A 436 11.89 -26.47 18.16
N ASP A 437 12.10 -25.33 17.49
CA ASP A 437 13.01 -24.25 17.95
C ASP A 437 12.25 -23.05 18.56
N ALA A 438 11.31 -23.30 19.47
CA ALA A 438 10.93 -22.25 20.43
C ALA A 438 12.10 -22.10 21.42
N PRO A 439 12.65 -20.89 21.67
CA PRO A 439 13.68 -20.72 22.67
C PRO A 439 13.10 -21.13 24.02
N GLU A 440 13.69 -22.14 24.66
CA GLU A 440 13.42 -22.50 26.06
C GLU A 440 13.56 -21.24 26.91
N SER A 441 12.43 -20.61 27.23
CA SER A 441 12.42 -19.52 28.20
C SER A 441 12.79 -20.13 29.55
N ALA A 442 13.99 -19.79 30.01
CA ALA A 442 14.54 -20.12 31.31
C ALA A 442 13.48 -19.97 32.41
N SER A 443 13.00 -21.11 32.90
CA SER A 443 12.32 -21.21 34.19
C SER A 443 13.36 -21.68 35.19
N GLU A 444 14.06 -20.73 35.81
CA GLU A 444 14.74 -21.00 37.08
C GLU A 444 13.69 -21.21 38.19
N PRO A 445 13.81 -22.26 39.00
CA PRO A 445 12.94 -22.45 40.15
C PRO A 445 13.43 -21.56 41.29
N THR A 446 12.67 -20.52 41.62
CA THR A 446 12.88 -19.78 42.86
C THR A 446 12.55 -20.68 44.05
N ARG A 447 13.52 -20.78 44.95
CA ARG A 447 13.55 -21.62 46.14
C ARG A 447 12.66 -21.10 47.27
#